data_AF-A0A239MUM9-F1
#
_entry.id   AF-A0A239MUM9-F1
#
_cell.length_a   1.000
_cell.length_b   1.000
_cell.length_c   1.000
_cell.angle_alpha   90.00
_cell.angle_beta   90.00
_cell.angle_gamma   90.00
#
_symmetry.space_group_name_H-M   'P 1'
#
loop_
_entity.id
_entity.type
_entity.pdbx_description
1 polymer ?
#
loop_
_entity_poly.entity_id
_entity_poly.type
_entity_poly.pdbx_seq_one_letter_code
_entity_poly.pdbx_strand_id
1 'polypeptide(L)'
;MATITFPVPATTTSRFAVAAGGVPHDLPALLRDAASGPFHAHITGRLGSPQLRLTREDSAALRWDPGEIRAAAPRDRASARAFNDASEFAVITAFTPITDQPRGAQVARAAAYALAEALGGVPADLVTGHVLAPPATERTRFVLADRWLGDVLPPFRANGRCTAADPDLDPEGVNGCACVRLRTRGLRRFGLPELQIGDVACPHDLAALNVLRAAARRLLTGHWSWLATGPAGRSRTIPAALDLTRRDFNDFWGTARRVPLTPPDPFQITLTPLTSRLLTVTPPDDFDGTINDWLWGGTLPLGMYDILESPADRSQAA
;
A
#
# COMPACT_ATOMS: atom_id res chain seq x y z
N MET A 1 10.39 15.96 -23.83
CA MET A 1 9.55 15.14 -22.92
C MET A 1 9.82 15.58 -21.49
N ALA A 2 8.78 15.88 -20.72
CA ALA A 2 8.94 16.26 -19.31
C ALA A 2 9.44 15.06 -18.49
N THR A 3 10.28 15.33 -17.49
CA THR A 3 10.87 14.31 -16.61
C THR A 3 10.72 14.71 -15.15
N ILE A 4 10.67 13.71 -14.29
CA ILE A 4 10.65 13.89 -12.84
C ILE A 4 11.90 13.25 -12.24
N THR A 5 12.53 13.96 -11.31
CA THR A 5 13.65 13.45 -10.53
C THR A 5 13.28 13.44 -9.06
N PHE A 6 13.53 12.31 -8.39
CA PHE A 6 13.31 12.17 -6.95
C PHE A 6 14.49 11.46 -6.27
N PRO A 7 14.73 11.73 -4.97
CA PRO A 7 15.78 11.06 -4.22
C PRO A 7 15.41 9.61 -3.92
N VAL A 8 16.38 8.72 -4.02
CA VAL A 8 16.29 7.31 -3.61
C VAL A 8 17.17 7.10 -2.38
N PRO A 9 16.57 6.75 -1.23
CA PRO A 9 17.35 6.59 0.00
C PRO A 9 18.28 5.37 -0.09
N ALA A 10 19.41 5.42 0.62
CA ALA A 10 20.31 4.29 0.75
C ALA A 10 19.67 3.11 1.48
N THR A 11 18.88 3.46 2.49
CA THR A 11 18.24 2.55 3.43
C THR A 11 16.79 3.00 3.58
N THR A 12 15.86 2.06 3.54
CA THR A 12 14.46 2.30 3.84
C THR A 12 14.10 1.73 5.21
N THR A 13 13.01 2.22 5.77
CA THR A 13 12.48 1.75 7.05
C THR A 13 11.13 1.10 6.82
N SER A 14 10.97 -0.11 7.34
CA SER A 14 9.66 -0.76 7.51
C SER A 14 9.40 -0.94 9.01
N ARG A 15 8.17 -0.68 9.45
CA ARG A 15 7.80 -0.79 10.87
C ARG A 15 6.46 -1.47 11.01
N PHE A 16 6.40 -2.47 11.89
CA PHE A 16 5.22 -3.24 12.25
C PHE A 16 5.08 -3.24 13.77
N ALA A 17 3.87 -3.50 14.25
CA ALA A 17 3.61 -3.71 15.67
C ALA A 17 2.68 -4.90 15.85
N VAL A 18 2.83 -5.60 16.96
CA VAL A 18 1.93 -6.66 17.41
C VAL A 18 1.38 -6.25 18.76
N ALA A 19 0.08 -5.99 18.81
CA ALA A 19 -0.66 -5.74 20.05
C ALA A 19 -0.98 -7.07 20.74
N ALA A 20 -0.69 -7.20 22.03
CA ALA A 20 -0.97 -8.41 22.81
C ALA A 20 -1.30 -8.07 24.27
N GLY A 21 -1.96 -9.00 24.96
CA GLY A 21 -2.28 -8.86 26.39
C GLY A 21 -1.07 -8.95 27.33
N GLY A 22 0.07 -9.44 26.81
CA GLY A 22 1.34 -9.48 27.52
C GLY A 22 2.50 -9.62 26.54
N VAL A 23 3.49 -8.72 26.62
CA VAL A 23 4.67 -8.77 25.75
C VAL A 23 5.91 -9.12 26.57
N PRO A 24 6.60 -10.25 26.31
CA PRO A 24 7.78 -10.64 27.07
C PRO A 24 8.98 -9.72 26.78
N HIS A 25 9.94 -9.69 27.71
CA HIS A 25 11.15 -8.89 27.57
C HIS A 25 12.09 -9.41 26.47
N ASP A 26 12.21 -10.74 26.33
CA ASP A 26 13.10 -11.38 25.35
C ASP A 26 12.35 -11.75 24.06
N LEU A 27 11.93 -10.71 23.31
CA LEU A 27 11.35 -10.87 21.98
C LEU A 27 12.27 -11.61 20.99
N PRO A 28 13.60 -11.41 20.99
CA PRO A 28 14.50 -12.17 20.11
C PRO A 28 14.52 -13.68 20.38
N ALA A 29 14.46 -14.14 21.64
CA ALA A 29 14.29 -15.56 21.93
C ALA A 29 12.94 -16.09 21.44
N LEU A 30 11.86 -15.39 21.79
CA LEU A 30 10.51 -15.77 21.35
C LEU A 30 10.42 -15.90 19.82
N LEU A 31 10.94 -14.92 19.08
CA LEU A 31 10.89 -14.97 17.62
C LEU A 31 11.77 -16.08 17.04
N ARG A 32 12.91 -16.43 17.65
CA ARG A 32 13.72 -17.56 17.18
C ARG A 32 12.97 -18.89 17.29
N ASP A 33 12.22 -19.07 18.37
CA ASP A 33 11.46 -20.30 18.60
C ASP A 33 10.17 -20.37 17.77
N ALA A 34 9.53 -19.22 17.56
CA ALA A 34 8.27 -19.12 16.81
C ALA A 34 8.45 -19.03 15.28
N ALA A 35 9.57 -18.46 14.80
CA ALA A 35 9.75 -18.24 13.37
C ALA A 35 9.86 -19.58 12.63
N SER A 36 8.92 -19.80 11.72
CA SER A 36 8.87 -20.98 10.87
C SER A 36 8.71 -20.61 9.40
N GLY A 37 8.78 -21.62 8.53
CA GLY A 37 8.54 -21.43 7.10
C GLY A 37 9.67 -20.73 6.34
N PRO A 38 9.37 -20.20 5.14
CA PRO A 38 10.39 -19.85 4.15
C PRO A 38 11.24 -18.63 4.52
N PHE A 39 10.80 -17.82 5.49
CA PHE A 39 11.54 -16.64 5.96
C PHE A 39 12.38 -16.90 7.22
N HIS A 40 12.29 -18.09 7.84
CA HIS A 40 12.98 -18.39 9.10
C HIS A 40 14.49 -18.08 9.04
N ALA A 41 15.21 -18.59 8.04
CA ALA A 41 16.65 -18.34 7.92
C ALA A 41 16.99 -16.85 7.77
N HIS A 42 16.15 -16.08 7.06
CA HIS A 42 16.33 -14.64 6.88
C HIS A 42 16.01 -13.84 8.15
N ILE A 43 15.02 -14.27 8.93
CA ILE A 43 14.70 -13.68 10.23
C ILE A 43 15.90 -13.91 11.17
N THR A 44 16.30 -15.17 11.36
CA THR A 44 17.39 -15.56 12.25
C THR A 44 18.71 -14.88 11.89
N GLY A 45 19.04 -14.78 10.60
CA GLY A 45 20.27 -14.10 10.15
C GLY A 45 20.28 -12.58 10.32
N ARG A 46 19.11 -11.94 10.58
CA ARG A 46 19.00 -10.48 10.75
C ARG A 46 18.68 -10.06 12.17
N LEU A 47 18.23 -10.98 13.01
CA LEU A 47 17.95 -10.74 14.43
C LEU A 47 19.17 -10.14 15.14
N GLY A 48 18.92 -9.13 15.97
CA GLY A 48 19.98 -8.40 16.69
C GLY A 48 20.76 -7.39 15.84
N SER A 49 20.44 -7.26 14.55
CA SER A 49 21.01 -6.24 13.66
C SER A 49 20.02 -5.09 13.40
N PRO A 50 20.48 -3.94 12.86
CA PRO A 50 19.58 -2.89 12.40
C PRO A 50 18.56 -3.33 11.33
N GLN A 51 18.85 -4.42 10.60
CA GLN A 51 17.94 -4.93 9.57
C GLN A 51 16.70 -5.62 10.16
N LEU A 52 16.73 -6.00 11.44
CA LEU A 52 15.57 -6.51 12.17
C LEU A 52 15.74 -6.26 13.69
N ARG A 53 15.19 -5.14 14.15
CA ARG A 53 15.16 -4.76 15.57
C ARG A 53 13.78 -5.03 16.15
N LEU A 54 13.76 -5.62 17.34
CA LEU A 54 12.56 -5.88 18.12
C LEU A 54 12.62 -5.04 19.40
N THR A 55 11.54 -4.35 19.72
CA THR A 55 11.40 -3.55 20.94
C THR A 55 10.03 -3.81 21.54
N ARG A 56 9.98 -3.99 22.86
CA ARG A 56 8.73 -3.87 23.61
C ARG A 56 8.48 -2.39 23.86
N GLU A 57 7.28 -1.93 23.53
CA GLU A 57 6.81 -0.58 23.84
C GLU A 57 5.48 -0.69 24.62
N ASP A 58 5.33 0.12 25.66
CA ASP A 58 4.07 0.31 26.38
C ASP A 58 3.32 1.53 25.83
N SER A 59 2.01 1.61 26.10
CA SER A 59 1.15 2.71 25.61
C SER A 59 1.59 4.10 26.07
N ALA A 60 2.32 4.22 27.20
CA ALA A 60 2.81 5.50 27.71
C ALA A 60 4.10 5.97 27.02
N ALA A 61 4.87 5.04 26.44
CA ALA A 61 6.14 5.29 25.76
C ALA A 61 6.02 5.43 24.23
N LEU A 62 4.83 5.21 23.65
CA LEU A 62 4.64 5.25 22.20
C LEU A 62 4.92 6.63 21.62
N ARG A 63 5.64 6.65 20.50
CA ARG A 63 5.83 7.84 19.65
C ARG A 63 4.89 7.87 18.45
N TRP A 64 3.83 7.07 18.51
CA TRP A 64 2.84 6.85 17.46
C TRP A 64 1.52 6.53 18.14
N ASP A 65 0.40 6.83 17.48
CA ASP A 65 -0.93 6.65 18.06
C ASP A 65 -1.56 5.33 17.57
N PRO A 66 -1.78 4.33 18.44
CA PRO A 66 -2.53 3.13 18.09
C PRO A 66 -3.89 3.45 17.50
N GLY A 67 -4.55 4.53 17.94
CA GLY A 67 -5.84 5.01 17.46
C GLY A 67 -5.87 5.38 15.98
N GLU A 68 -4.72 5.59 15.34
CA GLU A 68 -4.62 5.83 13.89
C GLU A 68 -4.61 4.54 13.06
N ILE A 69 -4.42 3.38 13.69
CA ILE A 69 -4.46 2.09 13.00
C ILE A 69 -5.91 1.70 12.72
N ARG A 70 -6.18 1.38 11.45
CA ARG A 70 -7.53 1.10 10.93
C ARG A 70 -7.67 -0.32 10.40
N ALA A 71 -8.91 -0.77 10.30
CA ALA A 71 -9.26 -1.96 9.55
C ALA A 71 -9.15 -1.68 8.05
N ALA A 72 -8.49 -2.56 7.31
CA ALA A 72 -8.36 -2.43 5.85
C ALA A 72 -9.61 -2.94 5.10
N ALA A 73 -10.47 -3.69 5.78
CA ALA A 73 -11.78 -4.15 5.33
C ALA A 73 -12.78 -4.20 6.50
N PRO A 74 -14.10 -4.18 6.26
CA PRO A 74 -15.10 -4.23 7.33
C PRO A 74 -14.96 -5.41 8.30
N ARG A 75 -14.51 -6.57 7.80
CA ARG A 75 -14.29 -7.79 8.61
C ARG A 75 -13.17 -7.64 9.65
N ASP A 76 -12.21 -6.75 9.41
CA ASP A 76 -11.04 -6.57 10.30
C ASP A 76 -11.28 -5.52 11.40
N ARG A 77 -12.50 -4.97 11.50
CA ARG A 77 -12.84 -3.92 12.48
C ARG A 77 -12.66 -4.36 13.93
N ALA A 78 -12.98 -5.61 14.25
CA ALA A 78 -12.78 -6.15 15.60
C ALA A 78 -11.29 -6.22 15.95
N SER A 79 -10.46 -6.70 15.03
CA SER A 79 -9.00 -6.74 15.20
C SER A 79 -8.41 -5.34 15.33
N ALA A 80 -8.88 -4.37 14.55
CA ALA A 80 -8.47 -2.97 14.70
C ALA A 80 -8.77 -2.46 16.11
N ARG A 81 -10.00 -2.63 16.61
CA ARG A 81 -10.35 -2.22 17.98
C ARG A 81 -9.48 -2.89 19.03
N ALA A 82 -9.30 -4.20 18.95
CA ALA A 82 -8.42 -4.94 19.86
C ALA A 82 -6.97 -4.42 19.83
N PHE A 83 -6.48 -4.03 18.65
CA PHE A 83 -5.18 -3.38 18.50
C PHE A 83 -5.15 -1.98 19.14
N ASN A 84 -6.20 -1.18 18.92
CA ASN A 84 -6.32 0.18 19.48
C ASN A 84 -6.38 0.16 21.02
N ASP A 85 -7.03 -0.85 21.61
CA ASP A 85 -7.28 -0.96 23.04
C ASP A 85 -6.13 -1.63 23.82
N ALA A 86 -5.09 -2.12 23.14
CA ALA A 86 -3.97 -2.80 23.76
C ALA A 86 -3.03 -1.84 24.51
N SER A 87 -2.49 -2.30 25.64
CA SER A 87 -1.53 -1.54 26.46
C SER A 87 -0.07 -1.82 26.13
N GLU A 88 0.21 -2.93 25.42
CA GLU A 88 1.56 -3.40 25.13
C GLU A 88 1.74 -3.80 23.68
N PHE A 89 2.92 -3.50 23.14
CA PHE A 89 3.24 -3.72 21.74
C PHE A 89 4.63 -4.33 21.58
N ALA A 90 4.73 -5.42 20.83
CA ALA A 90 5.99 -5.85 20.24
C ALA A 90 6.18 -5.09 18.92
N VAL A 91 7.13 -4.17 18.87
CA VAL A 91 7.44 -3.34 17.70
C VAL A 91 8.62 -3.92 16.94
N ILE A 92 8.41 -4.10 15.64
CA ILE A 92 9.39 -4.63 14.69
C ILE A 92 9.82 -3.49 13.79
N THR A 93 11.11 -3.15 13.81
CA THR A 93 11.67 -2.10 12.95
C THR A 93 12.80 -2.68 12.11
N ALA A 94 12.72 -2.50 10.79
CA ALA A 94 13.74 -2.95 9.86
C ALA A 94 14.31 -1.78 9.08
N PHE A 95 15.62 -1.55 9.22
CA PHE A 95 16.40 -0.64 8.38
C PHE A 95 17.13 -1.45 7.31
N THR A 96 16.60 -1.42 6.09
CA THR A 96 17.02 -2.31 5.01
C THR A 96 17.66 -1.52 3.88
N PRO A 97 18.80 -1.95 3.31
CA PRO A 97 19.31 -1.36 2.09
C PRO A 97 18.24 -1.34 1.00
N ILE A 98 18.19 -0.29 0.19
CA ILE A 98 17.19 -0.19 -0.88
C ILE A 98 17.29 -1.35 -1.88
N THR A 99 18.49 -1.89 -2.07
CA THR A 99 18.77 -3.06 -2.92
C THR A 99 18.25 -4.38 -2.35
N ASP A 100 17.89 -4.43 -1.06
CA ASP A 100 17.27 -5.60 -0.44
C ASP A 100 15.74 -5.60 -0.61
N GLN A 101 15.15 -4.56 -1.20
CA GLN A 101 13.71 -4.49 -1.39
C GLN A 101 13.26 -5.35 -2.59
N PRO A 102 12.09 -6.03 -2.49
CA PRO A 102 11.13 -6.00 -1.37
C PRO A 102 11.44 -6.96 -0.22
N ARG A 103 12.46 -7.83 -0.35
CA ARG A 103 12.74 -8.92 0.59
C ARG A 103 12.95 -8.43 2.03
N GLY A 104 13.65 -7.31 2.18
CA GLY A 104 13.82 -6.59 3.45
C GLY A 104 12.53 -6.37 4.22
N ALA A 105 11.55 -5.74 3.55
CA ALA A 105 10.26 -5.49 4.15
C ALA A 105 9.49 -6.78 4.44
N GLN A 106 9.54 -7.77 3.54
CA GLN A 106 8.85 -9.06 3.75
C GLN A 106 9.37 -9.81 4.97
N VAL A 107 10.69 -9.82 5.23
CA VAL A 107 11.26 -10.45 6.42
C VAL A 107 10.73 -9.80 7.69
N ALA A 108 10.64 -8.47 7.72
CA ALA A 108 10.11 -7.74 8.87
C ALA A 108 8.62 -8.03 9.11
N ARG A 109 7.82 -8.17 8.04
CA ARG A 109 6.41 -8.55 8.16
C ARG A 109 6.23 -10.01 8.57
N ALA A 110 7.06 -10.92 8.05
CA ALA A 110 7.07 -12.31 8.48
C ALA A 110 7.39 -12.45 9.98
N ALA A 111 8.35 -11.65 10.48
CA ALA A 111 8.62 -11.56 11.91
C ALA A 111 7.41 -11.05 12.71
N ALA A 112 6.68 -10.06 12.20
CA ALA A 112 5.46 -9.57 12.83
C ALA A 112 4.37 -10.66 12.89
N TYR A 113 4.20 -11.47 11.84
CA TYR A 113 3.26 -12.60 11.86
C TYR A 113 3.66 -13.68 12.85
N ALA A 114 4.94 -14.08 12.88
CA ALA A 114 5.43 -15.08 13.82
C ALA A 114 5.27 -14.63 15.28
N LEU A 115 5.52 -13.34 15.57
CA LEU A 115 5.26 -12.78 16.90
C LEU A 115 3.77 -12.72 17.21
N ALA A 116 2.92 -12.34 16.25
CA ALA A 116 1.47 -12.33 16.45
C ALA A 116 0.93 -13.72 16.78
N GLU A 117 1.40 -14.75 16.07
CA GLU A 117 1.04 -16.14 16.36
C GLU A 117 1.50 -16.56 17.76
N ALA A 118 2.78 -16.31 18.10
CA ALA A 118 3.35 -16.69 19.39
C ALA A 118 2.72 -15.98 20.59
N LEU A 119 2.25 -14.74 20.40
CA LEU A 119 1.63 -13.92 21.44
C LEU A 119 0.10 -14.03 21.47
N GLY A 120 -0.51 -14.70 20.48
CA GLY A 120 -1.96 -14.59 20.25
C GLY A 120 -2.42 -13.15 20.00
N GLY A 121 -1.56 -12.33 19.38
CA GLY A 121 -1.73 -10.90 19.22
C GLY A 121 -2.27 -10.46 17.86
N VAL A 122 -2.50 -9.15 17.70
CA VAL A 122 -2.95 -8.54 16.45
C VAL A 122 -1.79 -7.80 15.78
N PRO A 123 -1.35 -8.21 14.58
CA PRO A 123 -0.31 -7.51 13.84
C PRO A 123 -0.87 -6.30 13.09
N ALA A 124 -0.07 -5.24 12.98
CA ALA A 124 -0.36 -4.06 12.17
C ALA A 124 0.87 -3.56 11.42
N ASP A 125 0.63 -2.99 10.25
CA ASP A 125 1.62 -2.27 9.46
C ASP A 125 1.52 -0.77 9.75
N LEU A 126 2.51 -0.26 10.48
CA LEU A 126 2.56 1.14 10.89
C LEU A 126 2.85 2.08 9.70
N VAL A 127 3.29 1.54 8.56
CA VAL A 127 3.53 2.34 7.34
C VAL A 127 2.23 2.57 6.58
N THR A 128 1.38 1.56 6.45
CA THR A 128 0.06 1.72 5.80
C THR A 128 -0.99 2.26 6.75
N GLY A 129 -0.81 2.06 8.06
CA GLY A 129 -1.78 2.43 9.08
C GLY A 129 -2.92 1.41 9.22
N HIS A 130 -2.66 0.15 8.89
CA HIS A 130 -3.69 -0.89 8.93
C HIS A 130 -3.29 -2.09 9.76
N VAL A 131 -4.28 -2.70 10.43
CA VAL A 131 -4.12 -4.06 10.93
C VAL A 131 -3.91 -5.01 9.74
N LEU A 132 -3.02 -5.97 9.94
CA LEU A 132 -2.78 -7.03 8.99
C LEU A 132 -3.79 -8.14 9.32
N ALA A 133 -4.78 -8.32 8.44
CA ALA A 133 -5.66 -9.47 8.52
C ALA A 133 -4.79 -10.73 8.55
N PRO A 134 -5.01 -11.67 9.49
CA PRO A 134 -4.08 -12.77 9.73
C PRO A 134 -3.95 -13.64 8.48
N PRO A 135 -2.78 -13.69 7.80
CA PRO A 135 -2.45 -14.85 7.01
C PRO A 135 -1.73 -15.86 7.91
N ALA A 136 -1.85 -17.14 7.60
CA ALA A 136 -1.09 -18.17 8.29
C ALA A 136 0.44 -17.95 8.15
N THR A 137 0.92 -17.26 7.11
CA THR A 137 2.35 -16.94 6.87
C THR A 137 2.54 -15.81 5.83
N GLU A 138 3.71 -15.16 5.82
CA GLU A 138 4.11 -14.23 4.74
C GLU A 138 4.37 -14.97 3.41
N ARG A 139 3.86 -14.42 2.30
CA ARG A 139 4.07 -15.02 0.97
C ARG A 139 5.51 -14.83 0.47
N THR A 140 6.09 -15.86 -0.13
CA THR A 140 7.45 -15.81 -0.69
C THR A 140 7.55 -14.92 -1.93
N ARG A 141 6.50 -14.94 -2.77
CA ARG A 141 6.32 -14.02 -3.89
C ARG A 141 5.72 -12.72 -3.39
N PHE A 142 6.36 -11.60 -3.74
CA PHE A 142 5.84 -10.27 -3.45
C PHE A 142 4.65 -9.94 -4.35
N VAL A 143 3.56 -9.45 -3.76
CA VAL A 143 2.36 -8.97 -4.43
C VAL A 143 1.94 -7.66 -3.77
N LEU A 144 1.85 -6.54 -4.50
CA LEU A 144 1.61 -5.24 -3.90
C LEU A 144 0.24 -5.15 -3.21
N ALA A 145 -0.77 -5.83 -3.77
CA ALA A 145 -2.12 -5.91 -3.21
C ALA A 145 -2.20 -6.68 -1.87
N ASP A 146 -1.16 -7.39 -1.46
CA ASP A 146 -1.10 -8.05 -0.15
C ASP A 146 -0.85 -7.02 0.97
N ARG A 147 -1.62 -5.93 1.00
CA ARG A 147 -1.58 -4.83 1.98
C ARG A 147 -0.22 -4.14 2.12
N TRP A 148 0.61 -4.19 1.07
CA TRP A 148 1.85 -3.41 1.00
C TRP A 148 1.62 -1.95 0.60
N LEU A 149 0.43 -1.64 0.10
CA LEU A 149 -0.04 -0.29 -0.21
C LEU A 149 -1.24 0.02 0.68
N GLY A 150 -1.20 1.13 1.40
CA GLY A 150 -2.37 1.73 2.03
C GLY A 150 -3.17 2.44 0.95
N ASP A 151 -4.23 1.78 0.50
CA ASP A 151 -5.01 2.12 -0.69
C ASP A 151 -6.51 1.92 -0.40
N VAL A 152 -6.92 2.22 0.82
CA VAL A 152 -8.31 2.05 1.27
C VAL A 152 -9.11 3.30 0.93
N LEU A 153 -10.30 3.11 0.34
CA LEU A 153 -11.23 4.21 0.10
C LEU A 153 -11.62 4.86 1.44
N PRO A 154 -11.66 6.20 1.52
CA PRO A 154 -12.17 6.86 2.72
C PRO A 154 -13.60 6.39 3.00
N PRO A 155 -14.00 6.18 4.27
CA PRO A 155 -15.35 5.73 4.58
C PRO A 155 -16.37 6.76 4.11
N PHE A 156 -17.10 6.45 3.02
CA PHE A 156 -18.27 7.16 2.47
C PHE A 156 -18.10 8.67 2.22
N ARG A 157 -18.19 9.13 0.95
CA ARG A 157 -18.28 10.54 0.55
C ARG A 157 -17.42 11.52 1.35
N ALA A 158 -16.09 11.37 1.25
CA ALA A 158 -15.14 12.19 2.02
C ALA A 158 -15.44 12.22 3.54
N ASN A 159 -15.78 11.07 4.14
CA ASN A 159 -16.21 10.94 5.54
C ASN A 159 -17.49 11.73 5.84
N GLY A 160 -18.46 11.69 4.93
CA GLY A 160 -19.72 12.45 5.03
C GLY A 160 -19.57 13.95 4.83
N ARG A 161 -18.41 14.44 4.35
CA ARG A 161 -18.17 15.88 4.10
C ARG A 161 -18.52 16.32 2.69
N CYS A 162 -18.82 15.38 1.79
CA CYS A 162 -19.28 15.74 0.47
C CYS A 162 -20.74 16.21 0.54
N THR A 163 -20.99 17.47 0.18
CA THR A 163 -22.33 18.10 0.22
C THR A 163 -23.10 17.92 -1.09
N ALA A 164 -22.52 17.25 -2.08
CA ALA A 164 -23.20 16.98 -3.34
C ALA A 164 -24.37 16.00 -3.13
N ALA A 165 -25.40 16.18 -3.96
CA ALA A 165 -26.57 15.32 -3.97
C ALA A 165 -26.18 13.85 -4.15
N ASP A 166 -27.04 12.95 -3.65
CA ASP A 166 -26.84 11.52 -3.88
C ASP A 166 -26.88 11.23 -5.38
N PRO A 167 -25.88 10.56 -5.97
CA PRO A 167 -25.97 10.14 -7.36
C PRO A 167 -27.22 9.30 -7.66
N ASP A 168 -27.78 8.59 -6.68
CA ASP A 168 -29.06 7.86 -6.84
C ASP A 168 -30.28 8.80 -6.87
N LEU A 169 -30.16 10.01 -6.32
CA LEU A 169 -31.21 11.03 -6.26
C LEU A 169 -31.05 12.13 -7.32
N ASP A 170 -29.84 12.34 -7.83
CA ASP A 170 -29.49 13.29 -8.89
C ASP A 170 -28.45 12.68 -9.86
N PRO A 171 -28.92 11.89 -10.85
CA PRO A 171 -28.05 11.26 -11.84
C PRO A 171 -27.33 12.25 -12.76
N GLU A 172 -27.87 13.46 -12.95
CA GLU A 172 -27.21 14.51 -13.75
C GLU A 172 -26.10 15.22 -12.95
N GLY A 173 -26.20 15.20 -11.61
CA GLY A 173 -25.21 15.69 -10.66
C GLY A 173 -24.08 14.72 -10.29
N VAL A 174 -23.99 13.53 -10.92
CA VAL A 174 -23.00 12.47 -10.62
C VAL A 174 -21.55 12.96 -10.75
N ASN A 175 -21.30 13.91 -11.67
CA ASN A 175 -20.00 14.57 -11.84
C ASN A 175 -19.87 15.90 -11.06
N GLY A 176 -20.89 16.30 -10.32
CA GLY A 176 -20.97 17.60 -9.63
C GLY A 176 -20.15 17.68 -8.34
N CYS A 177 -19.48 16.60 -7.92
CA CYS A 177 -18.58 16.61 -6.77
C CYS A 177 -17.11 16.43 -7.16
N ALA A 178 -16.21 17.07 -6.42
CA ALA A 178 -14.75 16.95 -6.57
C ALA A 178 -14.09 16.83 -5.18
N CYS A 179 -14.72 16.06 -4.29
CA CYS A 179 -14.40 16.03 -2.87
C CYS A 179 -13.46 14.87 -2.48
N VAL A 180 -13.19 13.93 -3.39
CA VAL A 180 -12.34 12.77 -3.12
C VAL A 180 -10.88 13.09 -3.44
N ARG A 181 -10.02 12.81 -2.46
CA ARG A 181 -8.56 12.81 -2.61
C ARG A 181 -8.02 11.51 -2.07
N LEU A 182 -7.40 10.72 -2.94
CA LEU A 182 -6.78 9.46 -2.58
C LEU A 182 -5.27 9.62 -2.59
N ARG A 183 -4.62 9.02 -1.59
CA ARG A 183 -3.16 9.06 -1.46
C ARG A 183 -2.67 7.70 -1.02
N THR A 184 -1.62 7.21 -1.67
CA THR A 184 -0.97 5.97 -1.27
C THR A 184 -0.17 6.16 0.02
N ARG A 185 -0.03 5.07 0.77
CA ARG A 185 0.95 4.94 1.85
C ARG A 185 1.71 3.63 1.68
N GLY A 186 3.04 3.68 1.72
CA GLY A 186 3.87 2.47 1.71
C GLY A 186 4.89 2.41 0.60
N LEU A 187 4.77 3.22 -0.47
CA LEU A 187 5.76 3.22 -1.55
C LEU A 187 7.14 3.68 -1.08
N ARG A 188 7.18 4.54 -0.06
CA ARG A 188 8.43 5.04 0.53
C ARG A 188 9.30 3.94 1.12
N ARG A 189 8.72 2.84 1.60
CA ARG A 189 9.49 1.70 2.12
C ARG A 189 10.25 0.95 1.01
N PHE A 190 9.88 1.20 -0.24
CA PHE A 190 10.51 0.68 -1.45
C PHE A 190 11.28 1.75 -2.23
N GLY A 191 11.59 2.90 -1.61
CA GLY A 191 12.42 3.95 -2.23
C GLY A 191 11.71 4.82 -3.25
N LEU A 192 10.37 4.77 -3.32
CA LEU A 192 9.57 5.58 -4.22
C LEU A 192 8.80 6.69 -3.46
N PRO A 193 8.48 7.82 -4.13
CA PRO A 193 7.48 8.76 -3.66
C PRO A 193 6.11 8.09 -3.48
N GLU A 194 5.28 8.60 -2.57
CA GLU A 194 3.86 8.27 -2.57
C GLU A 194 3.15 8.92 -3.77
N LEU A 195 1.97 8.42 -4.12
CA LEU A 195 1.12 8.95 -5.18
C LEU A 195 -0.15 9.57 -4.60
N GLN A 196 -0.70 10.57 -5.28
CA GLN A 196 -1.98 11.17 -4.96
C GLN A 196 -2.78 11.46 -6.22
N ILE A 197 -4.09 11.29 -6.15
CA ILE A 197 -5.06 11.80 -7.12
C ILE A 197 -6.11 12.60 -6.34
N GLY A 198 -6.48 13.77 -6.85
CA GLY A 198 -7.37 14.73 -6.17
C GLY A 198 -8.48 15.20 -7.09
N ASP A 199 -9.42 15.94 -6.52
CA ASP A 199 -10.56 16.55 -7.24
C ASP A 199 -11.45 15.51 -7.96
N VAL A 200 -11.49 14.30 -7.39
CA VAL A 200 -12.25 13.17 -7.90
C VAL A 200 -13.68 13.21 -7.36
N ALA A 201 -14.65 12.93 -8.23
CA ALA A 201 -16.04 12.75 -7.84
C ALA A 201 -16.24 11.45 -7.07
N CYS A 202 -17.13 11.44 -6.09
CA CYS A 202 -17.45 10.25 -5.29
C CYS A 202 -17.69 8.99 -6.14
N PRO A 203 -18.45 9.05 -7.25
CA PRO A 203 -18.68 7.87 -8.10
C PRO A 203 -17.42 7.32 -8.78
N HIS A 204 -16.35 8.12 -8.89
CA HIS A 204 -15.11 7.77 -9.58
C HIS A 204 -13.97 7.40 -8.64
N ASP A 205 -14.24 7.26 -7.34
CA ASP A 205 -13.22 7.00 -6.33
C ASP A 205 -12.52 5.64 -6.55
N LEU A 206 -13.25 4.60 -6.92
CA LEU A 206 -12.72 3.27 -7.19
C LEU A 206 -11.89 3.25 -8.48
N ALA A 207 -12.33 3.97 -9.52
CA ALA A 207 -11.56 4.15 -10.75
C ALA A 207 -10.23 4.87 -10.45
N ALA A 208 -10.29 5.99 -9.74
CA ALA A 208 -9.11 6.73 -9.29
C ALA A 208 -8.17 5.88 -8.45
N LEU A 209 -8.72 5.05 -7.56
CA LEU A 209 -7.95 4.12 -6.74
C LEU A 209 -7.22 3.09 -7.61
N ASN A 210 -7.89 2.51 -8.60
CA ASN A 210 -7.29 1.52 -9.49
C ASN A 210 -6.23 2.12 -10.43
N VAL A 211 -6.36 3.39 -10.82
CA VAL A 211 -5.28 4.15 -11.48
C VAL A 211 -4.07 4.27 -10.55
N LEU A 212 -4.25 4.66 -9.28
CA LEU A 212 -3.14 4.74 -8.31
C LEU A 212 -2.46 3.37 -8.10
N ARG A 213 -3.22 2.29 -8.01
CA ARG A 213 -2.71 0.92 -7.84
C ARG A 213 -1.85 0.48 -9.03
N ALA A 214 -2.35 0.70 -10.26
CA ALA A 214 -1.61 0.40 -11.47
C ALA A 214 -0.35 1.27 -11.61
N ALA A 215 -0.44 2.57 -11.33
CA ALA A 215 0.69 3.49 -11.35
C ALA A 215 1.78 3.10 -10.34
N ALA A 216 1.37 2.76 -9.10
CA ALA A 216 2.26 2.25 -8.06
C ALA A 216 3.03 0.99 -8.53
N ARG A 217 2.31 0.04 -9.15
CA ARG A 217 2.93 -1.19 -9.67
C ARG A 217 3.88 -0.92 -10.83
N ARG A 218 3.51 -0.05 -11.76
CA ARG A 218 4.36 0.38 -12.89
C ARG A 218 5.67 1.01 -12.40
N LEU A 219 5.57 1.94 -11.44
CA LEU A 219 6.72 2.62 -10.85
C LEU A 219 7.65 1.66 -10.11
N LEU A 220 7.10 0.74 -9.32
CA LEU A 220 7.87 -0.30 -8.61
C LEU A 220 8.62 -1.21 -9.56
N THR A 221 7.95 -1.67 -10.63
CA THR A 221 8.58 -2.54 -11.64
C THR A 221 9.78 -1.84 -12.26
N GLY A 222 9.59 -0.61 -12.75
CA GLY A 222 10.69 0.17 -13.30
C GLY A 222 11.76 0.48 -12.26
N HIS A 223 11.39 0.66 -10.98
CA HIS A 223 12.33 0.96 -9.91
C HIS A 223 13.27 -0.19 -9.63
N TRP A 224 12.75 -1.40 -9.53
CA TRP A 224 13.57 -2.58 -9.30
C TRP A 224 14.45 -2.90 -10.51
N SER A 225 13.94 -2.71 -11.73
CA SER A 225 14.78 -2.81 -12.93
C SER A 225 15.92 -1.79 -12.91
N TRP A 226 15.66 -0.56 -12.50
CA TRP A 226 16.70 0.47 -12.35
C TRP A 226 17.69 0.15 -11.21
N LEU A 227 17.23 -0.32 -10.05
CA LEU A 227 18.13 -0.73 -8.96
C LEU A 227 19.05 -1.88 -9.37
N ALA A 228 18.55 -2.82 -10.18
CA ALA A 228 19.32 -3.95 -10.68
C ALA A 228 20.49 -3.53 -11.60
N THR A 229 20.48 -2.31 -12.16
CA THR A 229 21.63 -1.79 -12.93
C THR A 229 22.76 -1.25 -12.05
N GLY A 230 22.64 -1.32 -10.71
CA GLY A 230 23.65 -0.81 -9.78
C GLY A 230 23.89 0.70 -9.89
N PRO A 231 22.85 1.54 -9.81
CA PRO A 231 23.00 2.98 -10.03
C PRO A 231 23.92 3.61 -8.97
N ALA A 232 24.93 4.36 -9.42
CA ALA A 232 25.85 5.07 -8.55
C ALA A 232 25.18 6.27 -7.83
N GLY A 233 24.18 6.88 -8.47
CA GLY A 233 23.45 8.05 -7.94
C GLY A 233 22.33 7.69 -6.97
N ARG A 234 22.10 8.56 -5.98
CA ARG A 234 20.97 8.50 -5.02
C ARG A 234 19.73 9.25 -5.49
N SER A 235 19.60 9.43 -6.80
CA SER A 235 18.45 10.08 -7.43
C SER A 235 18.06 9.28 -8.66
N ARG A 236 16.76 9.23 -8.92
CA ARG A 236 16.21 8.55 -10.10
C ARG A 236 15.41 9.55 -10.90
N THR A 237 15.67 9.60 -12.21
CA THR A 237 14.90 10.37 -13.17
C THR A 237 14.03 9.43 -13.99
N ILE A 238 12.77 9.77 -14.15
CA ILE A 238 11.78 9.04 -14.96
C ILE A 238 11.03 10.00 -15.89
N PRO A 239 10.42 9.50 -16.98
CA PRO A 239 9.44 10.27 -17.74
C PRO A 239 8.27 10.72 -16.85
N ALA A 240 7.77 11.93 -17.05
CA ALA A 240 6.59 12.44 -16.36
C ALA A 240 5.31 11.78 -16.89
N ALA A 241 5.21 11.56 -18.20
CA ALA A 241 4.14 10.78 -18.81
C ALA A 241 4.44 9.27 -18.64
N LEU A 242 3.47 8.52 -18.14
CA LEU A 242 3.57 7.07 -17.97
C LEU A 242 2.39 6.36 -18.62
N ASP A 243 2.71 5.30 -19.35
CA ASP A 243 1.75 4.38 -19.91
C ASP A 243 1.44 3.28 -18.90
N LEU A 244 0.20 3.21 -18.43
CA LEU A 244 -0.31 2.13 -17.60
C LEU A 244 -0.92 1.05 -18.49
N THR A 245 -0.45 -0.18 -18.31
CA THR A 245 -0.89 -1.31 -19.12
C THR A 245 -1.80 -2.25 -18.36
N ARG A 246 -2.51 -3.13 -19.08
CA ARG A 246 -3.23 -4.26 -18.46
C ARG A 246 -2.36 -5.10 -17.55
N ARG A 247 -1.06 -5.22 -17.85
CA ARG A 247 -0.12 -5.98 -17.03
C ARG A 247 0.10 -5.30 -15.68
N ASP A 248 0.24 -3.97 -15.63
CA ASP A 248 0.46 -3.25 -14.37
C ASP A 248 -0.73 -3.43 -13.42
N PHE A 249 -1.95 -3.38 -13.95
CA PHE A 249 -3.16 -3.64 -13.16
C PHE A 249 -3.23 -5.09 -12.65
N ASN A 250 -3.00 -6.09 -13.50
CA ASN A 250 -3.07 -7.49 -13.08
C ASN A 250 -1.93 -7.88 -12.13
N ASP A 251 -0.72 -7.38 -12.37
CA ASP A 251 0.43 -7.66 -11.53
C ASP A 251 0.29 -7.01 -10.13
N PHE A 252 -0.48 -5.92 -9.99
CA PHE A 252 -0.82 -5.35 -8.69
C PHE A 252 -1.49 -6.39 -7.79
N TRP A 253 -2.53 -7.06 -8.33
CA TRP A 253 -3.28 -8.11 -7.64
C TRP A 253 -2.52 -9.43 -7.50
N GLY A 254 -1.51 -9.64 -8.35
CA GLY A 254 -0.66 -10.83 -8.31
C GLY A 254 -1.42 -12.13 -8.63
N THR A 255 -2.63 -12.07 -9.19
CA THR A 255 -3.48 -13.22 -9.48
C THR A 255 -3.09 -13.90 -10.79
N ALA A 256 -3.27 -15.23 -10.85
CA ALA A 256 -3.13 -15.98 -12.10
C ALA A 256 -4.32 -15.72 -13.05
N ARG A 257 -5.51 -15.49 -12.48
CA ARG A 257 -6.69 -15.04 -13.24
C ARG A 257 -6.51 -13.58 -13.62
N ARG A 258 -6.41 -13.34 -14.93
CA ARG A 258 -6.26 -12.00 -15.49
C ARG A 258 -7.63 -11.40 -15.75
N VAL A 259 -7.84 -10.17 -15.30
CA VAL A 259 -8.99 -9.37 -15.69
C VAL A 259 -8.78 -8.94 -17.13
N PRO A 260 -9.69 -9.28 -18.06
CA PRO A 260 -9.69 -8.70 -19.39
C PRO A 260 -9.95 -7.20 -19.24
N LEU A 261 -8.98 -6.36 -19.61
CA LEU A 261 -9.21 -4.92 -19.72
C LEU A 261 -9.51 -4.58 -21.17
N THR A 262 -10.69 -4.04 -21.46
CA THR A 262 -11.01 -3.58 -22.83
C THR A 262 -10.24 -2.29 -23.12
N PRO A 263 -9.76 -2.04 -24.35
CA PRO A 263 -9.03 -0.81 -24.72
C PRO A 263 -9.76 0.48 -24.30
N PRO A 264 -9.02 1.60 -24.13
CA PRO A 264 -7.65 1.82 -24.63
C PRO A 264 -6.54 1.28 -23.71
N ASP A 265 -5.52 0.65 -24.31
CA ASP A 265 -4.27 0.22 -23.66
C ASP A 265 -3.11 0.62 -24.60
N PRO A 266 -2.18 1.49 -24.19
CA PRO A 266 -1.97 1.99 -22.83
C PRO A 266 -2.94 3.08 -22.39
N PHE A 267 -3.20 3.13 -21.08
CA PHE A 267 -3.85 4.26 -20.40
C PHE A 267 -2.77 5.21 -19.90
N GLN A 268 -2.67 6.40 -20.50
CA GLN A 268 -1.61 7.34 -20.17
C GLN A 268 -1.99 8.20 -18.95
N ILE A 269 -1.02 8.39 -18.05
CA ILE A 269 -1.10 9.32 -16.92
C ILE A 269 0.04 10.34 -17.02
N THR A 270 -0.16 11.52 -16.43
CA THR A 270 0.91 12.47 -16.13
C THR A 270 1.22 12.46 -14.64
N LEU A 271 2.51 12.39 -14.32
CA LEU A 271 3.02 12.58 -12.97
C LEU A 271 3.55 14.00 -12.82
N THR A 272 3.22 14.65 -11.70
CA THR A 272 3.79 15.95 -11.34
C THR A 272 4.29 15.93 -9.89
N PRO A 273 5.48 16.48 -9.57
CA PRO A 273 5.94 16.54 -8.19
C PRO A 273 5.11 17.53 -7.38
N LEU A 274 4.42 17.06 -6.33
CA LEU A 274 3.84 17.93 -5.32
C LEU A 274 4.86 18.22 -4.22
N THR A 275 5.65 17.21 -3.85
CA THR A 275 6.86 17.34 -3.00
C THR A 275 7.91 16.34 -3.48
N SER A 276 9.11 16.36 -2.89
CA SER A 276 10.14 15.34 -3.17
C SER A 276 9.74 13.91 -2.81
N ARG A 277 8.63 13.71 -2.07
CA ARG A 277 8.14 12.41 -1.59
C ARG A 277 6.68 12.14 -1.95
N LEU A 278 6.08 12.98 -2.79
CA LEU A 278 4.68 12.86 -3.21
C LEU A 278 4.53 13.35 -4.64
N LEU A 279 4.03 12.49 -5.51
CA LEU A 279 3.68 12.81 -6.89
C LEU A 279 2.16 12.86 -7.03
N THR A 280 1.65 13.82 -7.78
CA THR A 280 0.26 13.87 -8.21
C THR A 280 0.13 13.11 -9.53
N VAL A 281 -0.96 12.35 -9.65
CA VAL A 281 -1.40 11.68 -10.88
C VAL A 281 -2.53 12.50 -11.48
N THR A 282 -2.37 12.90 -12.74
CA THR A 282 -3.35 13.67 -13.51
C THR A 282 -3.55 13.05 -14.89
N PRO A 283 -4.60 13.43 -15.63
CA PRO A 283 -4.70 13.14 -17.06
C PRO A 283 -3.49 13.66 -17.84
N PRO A 284 -3.27 13.18 -19.08
CA PRO A 284 -2.34 13.77 -20.03
C PRO A 284 -2.58 15.28 -20.22
N ASP A 285 -1.52 16.05 -20.47
CA ASP A 285 -1.62 17.52 -20.60
C ASP A 285 -2.44 17.96 -21.84
N ASP A 286 -2.60 17.06 -22.82
CA ASP A 286 -3.38 17.24 -24.04
C ASP A 286 -4.82 16.70 -23.93
N PHE A 287 -5.24 16.22 -22.75
CA PHE A 287 -6.61 15.78 -22.51
C PHE A 287 -7.54 16.99 -22.30
N ASP A 288 -8.42 17.25 -23.27
CA ASP A 288 -9.49 18.26 -23.17
C ASP A 288 -10.66 17.71 -22.32
N GLY A 289 -10.54 17.83 -20.99
CA GLY A 289 -11.59 17.45 -20.05
C GLY A 289 -11.17 17.53 -18.59
N THR A 290 -12.11 17.29 -17.69
CA THR A 290 -11.83 17.19 -16.25
C THR A 290 -11.24 15.84 -15.88
N ILE A 291 -10.69 15.72 -14.66
CA ILE A 291 -10.25 14.42 -14.14
C ILE A 291 -11.39 13.39 -14.07
N ASN A 292 -12.63 13.85 -13.90
CA ASN A 292 -13.80 12.98 -13.84
C ASN A 292 -14.21 12.49 -15.23
N ASP A 293 -14.09 13.32 -16.25
CA ASP A 293 -14.28 12.90 -17.65
C ASP A 293 -13.25 11.84 -18.05
N TRP A 294 -12.01 12.03 -17.59
CA TRP A 294 -10.90 11.09 -17.82
C TRP A 294 -11.09 9.74 -17.13
N LEU A 295 -11.63 9.74 -15.91
CA LEU A 295 -11.86 8.53 -15.11
C LEU A 295 -13.14 7.77 -15.49
N TRP A 296 -14.11 8.42 -16.13
CA TRP A 296 -15.42 7.84 -16.45
C TRP A 296 -15.66 7.58 -17.93
N GLY A 297 -15.07 8.38 -18.83
CA GLY A 297 -15.26 8.24 -20.27
C GLY A 297 -14.73 6.91 -20.82
N GLY A 298 -14.88 6.70 -22.14
CA GLY A 298 -14.30 5.55 -22.86
C GLY A 298 -12.76 5.50 -22.89
N THR A 299 -12.12 6.29 -22.04
CA THR A 299 -10.69 6.44 -21.86
C THR A 299 -10.11 5.48 -20.83
N LEU A 300 -10.86 5.05 -19.81
CA LEU A 300 -10.35 4.09 -18.83
C LEU A 300 -10.64 2.65 -19.28
N PRO A 301 -9.69 1.71 -19.16
CA PRO A 301 -9.94 0.33 -19.56
C PRO A 301 -11.09 -0.31 -18.77
N LEU A 302 -12.08 -0.86 -19.48
CA LEU A 302 -13.23 -1.55 -18.85
C LEU A 302 -12.72 -2.67 -17.94
N GLY A 303 -12.98 -2.56 -16.63
CA GLY A 303 -12.49 -3.46 -15.58
C GLY A 303 -11.78 -2.73 -14.42
N MET A 304 -11.37 -1.48 -14.59
CA MET A 304 -10.86 -0.64 -13.49
C MET A 304 -11.96 0.02 -12.65
N TYR A 305 -13.22 -0.02 -13.09
CA TYR A 305 -14.33 0.65 -12.42
C TYR A 305 -14.83 -0.07 -11.15
N ASP A 306 -14.80 -1.41 -11.11
CA ASP A 306 -15.58 -2.18 -10.13
C ASP A 306 -14.74 -3.08 -9.20
N ILE A 307 -13.41 -3.05 -9.31
CA ILE A 307 -12.53 -4.00 -8.61
C ILE A 307 -12.01 -3.39 -7.32
N LEU A 308 -12.69 -3.69 -6.21
CA LEU A 308 -12.30 -3.31 -4.86
C LEU A 308 -11.37 -4.32 -4.18
N GLU A 309 -11.59 -5.61 -4.45
CA GLU A 309 -10.86 -6.75 -3.86
C GLU A 309 -10.35 -7.70 -4.96
N SER A 310 -9.36 -8.52 -4.62
CA SER A 310 -8.75 -9.48 -5.56
C SER A 310 -9.81 -10.33 -6.25
N PRO A 311 -9.81 -10.44 -7.59
CA PRO A 311 -10.71 -11.32 -8.32
C PRO A 311 -10.60 -12.80 -7.92
N ALA A 312 -9.48 -13.20 -7.29
CA ALA A 312 -9.27 -14.57 -6.83
C ALA A 312 -9.96 -14.89 -5.49
N ASP A 313 -10.29 -13.88 -4.67
CA ASP A 313 -10.87 -14.07 -3.34
C ASP A 313 -12.38 -14.37 -3.40
N ARG A 314 -13.06 -14.05 -4.51
CA ARG A 314 -14.51 -14.33 -4.69
C ARG A 314 -14.85 -15.82 -4.78
N SER A 315 -13.88 -16.69 -5.04
CA SER A 315 -14.09 -18.15 -5.21
C SER A 315 -13.76 -19.01 -3.98
N GLN A 316 -13.41 -18.41 -2.83
CA GLN A 316 -13.30 -19.15 -1.56
C GLN A 316 -14.56 -19.03 -0.69
N ALA A 317 -15.62 -18.39 -1.20
CA ALA A 317 -16.89 -18.19 -0.52
C ALA A 317 -18.10 -18.79 -1.27
N ALA A 318 -17.88 -19.79 -2.13
CA ALA A 318 -18.92 -20.55 -2.81
C ALA A 318 -18.80 -22.04 -2.47
#